data_AF-A0A2U1ZUA1-F1
#
_entry.id   AF-A0A2U1ZUA1-F1
#
_cell.length_a   1.000
_cell.length_b   1.000
_cell.length_c   1.000
_cell.angle_alpha   90.00
_cell.angle_beta   90.00
_cell.angle_gamma   90.00
#
_symmetry.space_group_name_H-M   'P 1'
#
loop_
_entity.id
_entity.type
_entity.pdbx_description
1 polymer ?
#
loop_
_entity_poly.entity_id
_entity_poly.type
_entity_poly.pdbx_seq_one_letter_code
_entity_poly.pdbx_strand_id
1 'polypeptide(L)'
;MSGGTRPGMSDEPGRAQREAIAVVTSVPVAALTTLGVVAVLAVLGLLGLVDRQPQPFCQGEAMAPGDTCGRRGRRSVRTFQVSYERVLDEATGTLLAQRWCLAAVVVMAVVAIASIAVARRRDRRLVLDLAGPGPTYAHASRTAWRGVASVLGGSALVAVTVGLGLRIAIGGQVAQTVGWSIAVLGTLAALVLVWRGRSRGSEYVGIYREGVRLARRGQVRDVPWLAVHHFPGSSATTSRLAVIGETGTVSLGGATGGEVGVAVWQTWTSTALARLAAGERLDFGPLVLTGQELLVGGEAVALLELGSLHPVTRRKEPVALQVTTRTGAVVGDVVLAQVPNLAVLDTVLGWLVKVRVTGVGGVPYTGGSSTGVPPTGVPPTRAE
;
A
#
# COMPACT_ATOMS: atom_id res chain seq x y z
N MET A 1 1.97 -31.05 -20.38
CA MET A 1 0.76 -30.58 -21.10
C MET A 1 0.80 -29.06 -21.11
N SER A 2 1.18 -28.53 -22.27
CA SER A 2 1.36 -27.11 -22.57
C SER A 2 -0.02 -26.47 -22.78
N GLY A 3 -0.43 -25.58 -21.88
CA GLY A 3 -1.62 -24.76 -22.04
C GLY A 3 -1.27 -23.54 -22.87
N GLY A 4 -1.43 -23.63 -24.19
CA GLY A 4 -1.31 -22.51 -25.10
C GLY A 4 -2.38 -21.46 -24.80
N THR A 5 -1.96 -20.31 -24.30
CA THR A 5 -2.77 -19.09 -24.28
C THR A 5 -3.01 -18.63 -25.72
N ARG A 6 -4.24 -18.78 -26.19
CA ARG A 6 -4.72 -18.20 -27.45
C ARG A 6 -4.51 -16.68 -27.43
N PRO A 7 -3.97 -16.08 -28.49
CA PRO A 7 -4.06 -14.64 -28.72
C PRO A 7 -5.47 -14.36 -29.26
N GLY A 8 -6.41 -14.12 -28.36
CA GLY A 8 -7.68 -13.48 -28.68
C GLY A 8 -7.80 -12.29 -27.73
N MET A 9 -8.38 -11.16 -28.09
CA MET A 9 -9.30 -10.80 -29.15
C MET A 9 -9.49 -9.31 -28.86
N SER A 10 -9.39 -8.44 -29.86
CA SER A 10 -9.57 -6.98 -29.77
C SER A 10 -10.45 -6.56 -28.60
N ASP A 11 -9.82 -6.08 -27.52
CA ASP A 11 -10.51 -5.60 -26.34
C ASP A 11 -11.44 -4.47 -26.76
N GLU A 12 -12.75 -4.67 -26.64
CA GLU A 12 -13.68 -3.54 -26.71
C GLU A 12 -13.22 -2.52 -25.66
N PRO A 13 -12.90 -1.26 -26.04
CA PRO A 13 -12.36 -0.27 -25.10
C PRO A 13 -13.26 -0.03 -23.88
N GLY A 14 -14.54 -0.40 -23.97
CA GLY A 14 -15.49 -0.37 -22.85
C GLY A 14 -15.39 -1.55 -21.86
N ARG A 15 -14.86 -2.71 -22.25
CA ARG A 15 -14.82 -3.91 -21.38
C ARG A 15 -13.77 -3.76 -20.27
N ALA A 16 -12.55 -3.36 -20.60
CA ALA A 16 -11.49 -3.13 -19.62
C ALA A 16 -11.88 -2.04 -18.60
N GLN A 17 -12.53 -0.97 -19.07
CA GLN A 17 -13.06 0.08 -18.19
C GLN A 17 -14.15 -0.46 -17.26
N ARG A 18 -15.10 -1.26 -17.76
CA ARG A 18 -16.15 -1.88 -16.95
C ARG A 18 -15.59 -2.84 -15.91
N GLU A 19 -14.62 -3.67 -16.27
CA GLU A 19 -13.95 -4.59 -15.35
C GLU A 19 -13.17 -3.84 -14.26
N ALA A 20 -12.44 -2.78 -14.64
CA ALA A 20 -11.73 -1.91 -13.69
C ALA A 20 -12.70 -1.18 -12.74
N ILE A 21 -13.81 -0.64 -13.25
CA ILE A 21 -14.87 -0.01 -12.45
C ILE A 21 -15.53 -1.04 -11.52
N ALA A 22 -15.80 -2.26 -12.00
CA ALA A 22 -16.36 -3.34 -11.19
C ALA A 22 -15.42 -3.73 -10.04
N VAL A 23 -14.11 -3.69 -10.28
CA VAL A 23 -13.10 -3.90 -9.24
C VAL A 23 -13.12 -2.79 -8.18
N VAL A 24 -13.16 -1.53 -8.60
CA VAL A 24 -13.21 -0.34 -7.72
C VAL A 24 -14.48 -0.32 -6.85
N THR A 25 -15.60 -0.78 -7.41
CA THR A 25 -16.93 -0.76 -6.78
C THR A 25 -17.30 -2.04 -6.02
N SER A 26 -16.44 -3.05 -6.08
CA SER A 26 -16.67 -4.35 -5.46
C SER A 26 -16.84 -4.22 -3.94
N VAL A 27 -17.82 -4.95 -3.40
CA VAL A 27 -18.11 -4.92 -1.96
C VAL A 27 -17.07 -5.76 -1.25
N PRO A 28 -16.44 -5.27 -0.16
CA PRO A 28 -15.58 -6.09 0.68
C PRO A 28 -16.47 -7.01 1.55
N VAL A 29 -17.13 -7.99 0.92
CA VAL A 29 -18.11 -8.88 1.57
C VAL A 29 -17.50 -9.56 2.79
N ALA A 30 -16.28 -10.10 2.66
CA ALA A 30 -15.57 -10.77 3.76
C ALA A 30 -15.32 -9.84 4.97
N ALA A 31 -15.02 -8.56 4.75
CA ALA A 31 -14.84 -7.60 5.85
C ALA A 31 -16.16 -7.25 6.53
N LEU A 32 -17.24 -7.11 5.75
CA LEU A 32 -18.58 -6.85 6.30
C LEU A 32 -19.12 -8.05 7.07
N THR A 33 -18.94 -9.28 6.57
CA THR A 33 -19.40 -10.49 7.26
C THR A 33 -18.64 -10.70 8.55
N THR A 34 -17.31 -10.54 8.56
CA THR A 34 -16.50 -10.64 9.79
C THR A 34 -16.88 -9.59 10.83
N LEU A 35 -16.99 -8.32 10.46
CA LEU A 35 -17.44 -7.27 11.39
C LEU A 35 -18.86 -7.53 11.90
N GLY A 36 -19.74 -8.04 11.05
CA GLY A 36 -21.11 -8.42 11.43
C GLY A 36 -21.13 -9.54 12.47
N VAL A 37 -20.35 -10.62 12.26
CA VAL A 37 -20.23 -11.72 13.22
C VAL A 37 -19.65 -11.23 14.55
N VAL A 38 -18.59 -10.41 14.53
CA VAL A 38 -18.00 -9.84 15.75
C VAL A 38 -19.01 -8.99 16.52
N ALA A 39 -19.78 -8.15 15.82
CA ALA A 39 -20.82 -7.33 16.46
C ALA A 39 -21.91 -8.19 17.10
N VAL A 40 -22.40 -9.22 16.39
CA VAL A 40 -23.42 -10.14 16.91
C VAL A 40 -22.92 -10.89 18.14
N LEU A 41 -21.70 -11.42 18.10
CA LEU A 41 -21.10 -12.11 19.25
C LEU A 41 -20.93 -11.19 20.46
N ALA A 42 -20.53 -9.92 20.24
CA ALA A 42 -20.41 -8.94 21.31
C ALA A 42 -21.78 -8.56 21.91
N VAL A 43 -22.83 -8.44 21.09
CA VAL A 43 -24.21 -8.21 21.55
C VAL A 43 -24.74 -9.40 22.34
N LEU A 44 -24.56 -10.63 21.86
CA LEU A 44 -24.96 -11.84 22.58
C LEU A 44 -24.22 -11.96 23.92
N GLY A 45 -22.92 -11.62 23.95
CA GLY A 45 -22.14 -11.55 25.18
C GLY A 45 -22.70 -10.50 26.16
N LEU A 46 -23.07 -9.32 25.68
CA LEU A 46 -23.70 -8.27 26.49
C LEU A 46 -25.02 -8.75 27.10
N LEU A 47 -25.90 -9.34 26.28
CA LEU A 47 -27.18 -9.88 26.73
C LEU A 47 -26.99 -10.98 27.78
N GLY A 48 -26.03 -11.89 27.57
CA GLY A 48 -25.68 -12.92 28.54
C GLY A 48 -25.08 -12.40 29.86
N LEU A 49 -24.69 -11.12 29.92
CA LEU A 49 -24.22 -10.44 31.12
C LEU A 49 -25.29 -9.58 31.80
N VAL A 50 -26.46 -9.35 31.20
CA VAL A 50 -27.51 -8.46 31.76
C VAL A 50 -28.02 -9.01 33.10
N ASP A 51 -28.33 -10.31 33.16
CA ASP A 51 -28.92 -10.94 34.35
C ASP A 51 -27.88 -11.54 35.31
N ARG A 52 -26.59 -11.47 34.97
CA ARG A 52 -25.54 -11.95 35.87
C ARG A 52 -25.37 -10.99 37.03
N GLN A 53 -25.65 -11.49 38.24
CA GLN A 53 -25.29 -10.81 39.47
C GLN A 53 -23.81 -11.08 39.81
N PRO A 54 -23.08 -10.08 40.32
CA PRO A 54 -21.73 -10.30 40.82
C PRO A 54 -21.80 -11.26 42.02
N GLN A 55 -21.18 -12.42 41.88
CA GLN A 55 -21.12 -13.42 42.94
C GLN A 55 -19.70 -13.43 43.54
N PRO A 56 -19.52 -13.08 44.82
CA PRO A 56 -18.24 -13.12 45.48
C PRO A 56 -17.89 -14.57 45.81
N PHE A 57 -16.80 -15.06 45.22
CA PHE A 57 -16.27 -16.40 45.50
C PHE A 57 -14.91 -16.30 46.21
N CYS A 58 -14.65 -17.21 47.14
CA CYS A 58 -13.35 -17.44 47.76
C CYS A 58 -12.97 -18.91 47.56
N GLN A 59 -11.84 -19.18 46.89
CA GLN A 59 -11.34 -20.55 46.66
C GLN A 59 -12.34 -21.54 46.04
N GLY A 60 -13.38 -21.04 45.33
CA GLY A 60 -14.42 -21.85 44.70
C GLY A 60 -15.74 -21.91 45.48
N GLU A 61 -15.78 -21.39 46.70
CA GLU A 61 -16.99 -21.31 47.53
C GLU A 61 -17.61 -19.91 47.48
N ALA A 62 -18.95 -19.84 47.44
CA ALA A 62 -19.66 -18.57 47.46
C ALA A 62 -19.59 -17.96 48.87
N MET A 63 -19.23 -16.68 48.96
CA MET A 63 -19.16 -15.96 50.24
C MET A 63 -20.52 -15.33 50.58
N ALA A 64 -20.88 -15.32 51.86
CA ALA A 64 -22.01 -14.61 52.43
C ALA A 64 -21.56 -13.27 53.06
N PRO A 65 -22.50 -12.31 53.24
CA PRO A 65 -22.20 -11.07 53.97
C PRO A 65 -21.63 -11.36 55.37
N GLY A 66 -20.48 -10.75 55.69
CA GLY A 66 -19.75 -10.97 56.95
C GLY A 66 -18.60 -11.97 56.85
N ASP A 67 -18.49 -12.73 55.75
CA ASP A 67 -17.40 -13.69 55.57
C ASP A 67 -16.05 -12.99 55.31
N THR A 68 -14.97 -13.65 55.73
CA THR A 68 -13.59 -13.25 55.41
C THR A 68 -12.85 -14.38 54.70
N CYS A 69 -12.11 -14.01 53.66
CA CYS A 69 -11.38 -14.94 52.82
C CYS A 69 -9.87 -14.79 53.04
N GLY A 70 -9.17 -15.88 53.35
CA GLY A 70 -7.72 -15.92 53.35
C GLY A 70 -7.16 -16.06 51.94
N ARG A 71 -6.51 -15.02 51.41
CA ARG A 71 -5.74 -15.09 50.15
C ARG A 71 -4.25 -15.16 50.46
N ARG A 72 -3.54 -16.15 49.88
CA ARG A 72 -2.06 -16.14 49.84
C ARG A 72 -1.59 -15.21 48.73
N GLY A 73 -0.65 -14.32 49.03
CA GLY A 73 0.00 -13.50 48.02
C GLY A 73 0.86 -14.36 47.08
N ARG A 74 0.80 -14.10 45.77
CA ARG A 74 1.53 -14.87 44.74
C ARG A 74 3.06 -14.88 44.91
N ARG A 75 3.62 -13.97 45.72
CA ARG A 75 5.05 -13.82 46.04
C ARG A 75 5.36 -13.81 47.54
N SER A 76 4.37 -14.06 48.40
CA SER A 76 4.50 -13.95 49.86
C SER A 76 3.85 -15.15 50.55
N VAL A 77 4.54 -15.73 51.54
CA VAL A 77 4.01 -16.80 52.39
C VAL A 77 2.89 -16.27 53.31
N ARG A 78 2.79 -14.94 53.50
CA ARG A 78 1.74 -14.34 54.32
C ARG A 78 0.38 -14.38 53.62
N THR A 79 -0.58 -15.01 54.30
CA THR A 79 -2.01 -14.91 54.03
C THR A 79 -2.53 -13.56 54.52
N PHE A 80 -3.21 -12.82 53.67
CA PHE A 80 -3.99 -11.65 54.08
C PHE A 80 -5.48 -11.96 53.98
N GLN A 81 -6.25 -11.43 54.92
CA GLN A 81 -7.70 -11.56 54.92
C GLN A 81 -8.33 -10.49 54.03
N VAL A 82 -9.31 -10.88 53.23
CA VAL A 82 -10.09 -10.00 52.36
C VAL A 82 -11.56 -10.15 52.78
N SER A 83 -12.24 -9.04 53.05
CA SER A 83 -13.66 -9.06 53.44
C SER A 83 -14.56 -9.36 52.25
N TYR A 84 -15.77 -9.85 52.54
CA TYR A 84 -16.86 -10.00 51.58
C TYR A 84 -17.07 -8.73 50.73
N GLU A 85 -17.13 -7.53 51.34
CA GLU A 85 -17.42 -6.30 50.59
C GLU A 85 -16.33 -6.03 49.55
N ARG A 86 -15.07 -6.27 49.90
CA ARG A 86 -13.94 -6.03 48.99
C ARG A 86 -13.92 -7.02 47.83
N VAL A 87 -14.30 -8.28 48.05
CA VAL A 87 -14.44 -9.27 46.97
C VAL A 87 -15.65 -8.97 46.08
N LEU A 88 -16.75 -8.50 46.67
CA LEU A 88 -17.95 -8.08 45.95
C LEU A 88 -17.69 -6.84 45.07
N ASP A 89 -16.94 -5.85 45.57
CA ASP A 89 -16.53 -4.67 44.82
C ASP A 89 -15.62 -5.05 43.63
N GLU A 90 -14.65 -5.95 43.84
CA GLU A 90 -13.82 -6.49 42.77
C GLU A 90 -14.69 -7.19 41.71
N ALA A 91 -15.61 -8.07 42.13
CA ALA A 91 -16.51 -8.78 41.22
C ALA A 91 -17.42 -7.81 40.43
N THR A 92 -17.98 -6.82 41.10
CA THR A 92 -18.83 -5.78 40.47
C THR A 92 -18.03 -4.96 39.47
N GLY A 93 -16.80 -4.56 39.83
CA GLY A 93 -15.89 -3.86 38.93
C GLY A 93 -15.54 -4.67 37.69
N THR A 94 -15.26 -5.97 37.83
CA THR A 94 -14.97 -6.84 36.67
C THR A 94 -16.17 -7.00 35.74
N LEU A 95 -17.37 -7.13 36.28
CA LEU A 95 -18.60 -7.31 35.49
C LEU A 95 -18.97 -6.02 34.74
N LEU A 96 -18.82 -4.86 35.40
CA LEU A 96 -18.96 -3.56 34.75
C LEU A 96 -17.93 -3.37 33.63
N ALA A 97 -16.65 -3.70 33.89
CA ALA A 97 -15.60 -3.61 32.88
C ALA A 97 -15.90 -4.50 31.66
N GLN A 98 -16.39 -5.74 31.86
CA GLN A 98 -16.78 -6.63 30.78
C GLN A 98 -17.92 -6.03 29.93
N ARG A 99 -18.96 -5.49 30.56
CA ARG A 99 -20.09 -4.84 29.88
C ARG A 99 -19.62 -3.67 29.02
N TRP A 100 -18.80 -2.76 29.58
CA TRP A 100 -18.24 -1.62 28.84
C TRP A 100 -17.32 -2.03 27.69
N CYS A 101 -16.53 -3.09 27.87
CA CYS A 101 -15.66 -3.60 26.83
C CYS A 101 -16.44 -4.17 25.65
N LEU A 102 -17.45 -5.00 25.91
CA LEU A 102 -18.31 -5.54 24.86
C LEU A 102 -19.09 -4.42 24.16
N ALA A 103 -19.56 -3.42 24.91
CA ALA A 103 -20.19 -2.23 24.34
C ALA A 103 -19.23 -1.46 23.42
N ALA A 104 -17.97 -1.28 23.82
CA ALA A 104 -16.95 -0.64 22.99
C ALA A 104 -16.68 -1.43 21.70
N VAL A 105 -16.63 -2.77 21.76
CA VAL A 105 -16.48 -3.62 20.56
C VAL A 105 -17.66 -3.43 19.60
N VAL A 106 -18.90 -3.39 20.11
CA VAL A 106 -20.09 -3.13 19.30
C VAL A 106 -20.02 -1.76 18.64
N VAL A 107 -19.72 -0.70 19.40
CA VAL A 107 -19.59 0.67 18.87
C VAL A 107 -18.53 0.72 17.76
N MET A 108 -17.36 0.13 17.98
CA MET A 108 -16.28 0.11 17.00
C MET A 108 -16.66 -0.66 15.72
N ALA A 109 -17.35 -1.80 15.85
CA ALA A 109 -17.84 -2.56 14.70
C ALA A 109 -18.86 -1.75 13.89
N VAL A 110 -19.80 -1.07 14.55
CA VAL A 110 -20.78 -0.19 13.89
C VAL A 110 -20.08 0.96 13.18
N VAL A 111 -19.12 1.63 13.82
CA VAL A 111 -18.33 2.72 13.20
C VAL A 111 -17.55 2.20 11.99
N ALA A 112 -16.96 1.01 12.07
CA ALA A 112 -16.26 0.39 10.95
C ALA A 112 -17.21 0.09 9.78
N ILE A 113 -18.38 -0.51 10.04
CA ILE A 113 -19.41 -0.79 9.03
C ILE A 113 -19.91 0.51 8.39
N ALA A 114 -20.21 1.54 9.19
CA ALA A 114 -20.64 2.85 8.71
C ALA A 114 -19.56 3.49 7.82
N SER A 115 -18.28 3.40 8.21
CA SER A 115 -17.18 3.89 7.37
C SER A 115 -17.12 3.16 6.01
N ILE A 116 -17.34 1.83 6.00
CA ILE A 116 -17.40 1.04 4.76
C ILE A 116 -18.55 1.51 3.88
N ALA A 117 -19.73 1.71 4.46
CA ALA A 117 -20.90 2.21 3.73
C ALA A 117 -20.66 3.62 3.14
N VAL A 118 -20.06 4.53 3.91
CA VAL A 118 -19.76 5.90 3.46
C VAL A 118 -18.75 5.90 2.33
N ALA A 119 -17.64 5.16 2.43
CA ALA A 119 -16.69 5.10 1.30
C ALA A 119 -17.32 4.45 0.08
N ARG A 120 -18.13 3.40 0.25
CA ARG A 120 -18.84 2.80 -0.89
C ARG A 120 -19.75 3.81 -1.60
N ARG A 121 -20.41 4.71 -0.86
CA ARG A 121 -21.18 5.80 -1.49
C ARG A 121 -20.29 6.76 -2.28
N ARG A 122 -19.09 7.08 -1.76
CA ARG A 122 -18.10 7.88 -2.50
C ARG A 122 -17.58 7.15 -3.74
N ASP A 123 -17.23 5.87 -3.61
CA ASP A 123 -16.74 5.04 -4.72
C ASP A 123 -17.80 4.82 -5.80
N ARG A 124 -19.09 4.76 -5.43
CA ARG A 124 -20.19 4.73 -6.41
C ARG A 124 -20.36 6.05 -7.17
N ARG A 125 -20.14 7.19 -6.52
CA ARG A 125 -20.15 8.50 -7.21
C ARG A 125 -19.00 8.59 -8.21
N LEU A 126 -17.82 8.08 -7.84
CA LEU A 126 -16.67 7.99 -8.74
C LEU A 126 -16.97 7.23 -10.04
N VAL A 127 -17.90 6.28 -10.04
CA VAL A 127 -18.28 5.56 -11.27
C VAL A 127 -18.88 6.50 -12.32
N LEU A 128 -19.69 7.46 -11.89
CA LEU A 128 -20.30 8.44 -12.78
C LEU A 128 -19.23 9.37 -13.36
N ASP A 129 -18.27 9.78 -12.53
CA ASP A 129 -17.14 10.60 -12.96
C ASP A 129 -16.19 9.85 -13.92
N LEU A 130 -16.16 8.51 -13.84
CA LEU A 130 -15.40 7.63 -14.72
C LEU A 130 -16.16 7.21 -15.98
N ALA A 131 -17.44 7.56 -16.14
CA ALA A 131 -18.30 7.15 -17.26
C ALA A 131 -18.09 7.94 -18.57
N GLY A 132 -16.96 8.63 -18.72
CA GLY A 132 -16.59 9.40 -19.90
C GLY A 132 -16.11 8.55 -21.09
N PRO A 133 -15.50 9.17 -22.12
CA PRO A 133 -14.91 8.45 -23.25
C PRO A 133 -13.99 7.34 -22.75
N GLY A 134 -14.06 6.16 -23.36
CA GLY A 134 -13.33 4.99 -22.89
C GLY A 134 -11.82 5.19 -22.93
N PRO A 135 -11.07 4.82 -21.88
CA PRO A 135 -9.61 4.85 -21.92
C PRO A 135 -9.09 3.83 -22.93
N THR A 136 -7.90 4.06 -23.46
CA THR A 136 -7.19 3.06 -24.28
C THR A 136 -6.88 1.82 -23.44
N TYR A 137 -6.52 2.04 -22.17
CA TYR A 137 -6.28 0.98 -21.20
C TYR A 137 -6.75 1.39 -19.81
N ALA A 138 -7.32 0.46 -19.07
CA ALA A 138 -7.74 0.68 -17.69
C ALA A 138 -7.11 -0.36 -16.78
N HIS A 139 -6.47 0.11 -15.71
CA HIS A 139 -6.00 -0.73 -14.62
C HIS A 139 -6.69 -0.32 -13.33
N ALA A 140 -7.23 -1.30 -12.60
CA ALA A 140 -7.67 -1.10 -11.24
C ALA A 140 -6.91 -2.07 -10.34
N SER A 141 -6.17 -1.54 -9.38
CA SER A 141 -5.56 -2.39 -8.37
C SER A 141 -6.51 -2.53 -7.19
N ARG A 142 -6.82 -3.79 -6.84
CA ARG A 142 -7.31 -4.08 -5.50
C ARG A 142 -6.11 -4.03 -4.57
N THR A 143 -5.82 -2.86 -4.00
CA THR A 143 -5.08 -2.77 -2.73
C THR A 143 -5.71 -3.64 -1.63
N ALA A 144 -6.93 -4.15 -1.87
CA ALA A 144 -7.62 -5.14 -1.06
C ALA A 144 -6.81 -6.40 -0.75
N TRP A 145 -5.80 -6.84 -1.51
CA TRP A 145 -5.02 -8.04 -1.10
C TRP A 145 -4.14 -7.79 0.15
N ARG A 146 -3.59 -6.58 0.31
CA ARG A 146 -2.98 -6.17 1.60
C ARG A 146 -4.04 -6.00 2.70
N GLY A 147 -5.25 -5.59 2.31
CA GLY A 147 -6.43 -5.55 3.16
C GLY A 147 -6.92 -6.93 3.62
N VAL A 148 -6.88 -7.94 2.76
CA VAL A 148 -7.35 -9.31 3.05
C VAL A 148 -6.37 -10.00 3.98
N ALA A 149 -5.05 -9.84 3.79
CA ALA A 149 -4.07 -10.35 4.74
C ALA A 149 -4.16 -9.67 6.12
N SER A 150 -4.49 -8.37 6.17
CA SER A 150 -4.71 -7.65 7.44
C SER A 150 -6.07 -7.94 8.07
N VAL A 151 -7.11 -8.26 7.28
CA VAL A 151 -8.42 -8.70 7.76
C VAL A 151 -8.35 -10.15 8.25
N LEU A 152 -7.71 -11.05 7.50
CA LEU A 152 -7.48 -12.44 7.91
C LEU A 152 -6.53 -12.49 9.12
N GLY A 153 -5.41 -11.78 9.07
CA GLY A 153 -4.47 -11.66 10.18
C GLY A 153 -5.11 -11.01 11.41
N GLY A 154 -5.91 -9.96 11.20
CA GLY A 154 -6.71 -9.33 12.26
C GLY A 154 -7.73 -10.31 12.86
N SER A 155 -8.49 -11.03 12.04
CA SER A 155 -9.47 -12.02 12.51
C SER A 155 -8.83 -13.20 13.23
N ALA A 156 -7.67 -13.67 12.78
CA ALA A 156 -6.87 -14.68 13.46
C ALA A 156 -6.34 -14.14 14.81
N LEU A 157 -5.89 -12.87 14.84
CA LEU A 157 -5.48 -12.21 16.08
C LEU A 157 -6.64 -12.08 17.06
N VAL A 158 -7.85 -11.73 16.59
CA VAL A 158 -9.07 -11.76 17.44
C VAL A 158 -9.32 -13.15 17.97
N ALA A 159 -9.35 -14.17 17.10
CA ALA A 159 -9.62 -15.55 17.52
C ALA A 159 -8.61 -16.06 18.55
N VAL A 160 -7.31 -15.75 18.36
CA VAL A 160 -6.24 -16.13 19.28
C VAL A 160 -6.32 -15.35 20.59
N THR A 161 -6.54 -14.03 20.55
CA THR A 161 -6.58 -13.20 21.77
C THR A 161 -7.84 -13.43 22.59
N VAL A 162 -8.99 -13.66 21.95
CA VAL A 162 -10.23 -14.07 22.60
C VAL A 162 -10.09 -15.49 23.16
N GLY A 163 -9.58 -16.45 22.38
CA GLY A 163 -9.39 -17.83 22.84
C GLY A 163 -8.40 -17.94 24.00
N LEU A 164 -7.29 -17.21 23.93
CA LEU A 164 -6.29 -17.13 24.99
C LEU A 164 -6.84 -16.41 26.23
N GLY A 165 -7.55 -15.30 26.04
CA GLY A 165 -8.21 -14.57 27.11
C GLY A 165 -9.27 -15.39 27.84
N LEU A 166 -10.09 -16.15 27.10
CA LEU A 166 -11.10 -17.05 27.66
C LEU A 166 -10.45 -18.20 28.44
N ARG A 167 -9.38 -18.80 27.89
CA ARG A 167 -8.62 -19.86 28.57
C ARG A 167 -8.00 -19.37 29.88
N ILE A 168 -7.43 -18.16 29.89
CA ILE A 168 -6.85 -17.57 31.10
C ILE A 168 -7.96 -17.20 32.09
N ALA A 169 -9.11 -16.71 31.62
CA ALA A 169 -10.24 -16.37 32.49
C ALA A 169 -10.86 -17.58 33.22
N ILE A 170 -10.71 -18.79 32.68
CA ILE A 170 -11.18 -20.03 33.33
C ILE A 170 -10.22 -20.45 34.48
N GLY A 171 -8.98 -19.93 34.53
CA GLY A 171 -7.94 -20.34 35.48
C GLY A 171 -7.96 -19.69 36.89
N GLY A 172 -9.00 -18.92 37.25
CA GLY A 172 -9.16 -18.31 38.59
C GLY A 172 -9.35 -16.78 38.58
N GLN A 173 -9.75 -16.19 39.73
CA GLN A 173 -10.20 -14.77 39.81
C GLN A 173 -9.18 -13.71 39.35
N VAL A 174 -7.88 -13.86 39.65
CA VAL A 174 -6.83 -12.94 39.15
C VAL A 174 -6.54 -13.17 37.66
N ALA A 175 -6.81 -14.38 37.16
CA ALA A 175 -6.65 -14.74 35.77
C ALA A 175 -7.84 -14.22 34.91
N GLN A 176 -9.01 -14.01 35.51
CA GLN A 176 -10.15 -13.38 34.83
C GLN A 176 -9.84 -11.96 34.35
N THR A 177 -9.39 -11.06 35.23
CA THR A 177 -9.13 -9.66 34.85
C THR A 177 -8.05 -9.54 33.78
N VAL A 178 -6.99 -10.34 33.87
CA VAL A 178 -5.90 -10.37 32.88
C VAL A 178 -6.37 -10.98 31.56
N GLY A 179 -7.13 -12.09 31.61
CA GLY A 179 -7.68 -12.75 30.42
C GLY A 179 -8.63 -11.85 29.62
N TRP A 180 -9.52 -11.14 30.31
CA TRP A 180 -10.43 -10.17 29.69
C TRP A 180 -9.68 -8.96 29.11
N SER A 181 -8.67 -8.45 29.80
CA SER A 181 -7.85 -7.34 29.30
C SER A 181 -7.14 -7.71 27.99
N ILE A 182 -6.58 -8.93 27.91
CA ILE A 182 -5.93 -9.45 26.71
C ILE A 182 -6.92 -9.64 25.56
N ALA A 183 -8.10 -10.20 25.83
CA ALA A 183 -9.15 -10.38 24.81
C ALA A 183 -9.62 -9.03 24.24
N VAL A 184 -9.81 -8.03 25.10
CA VAL A 184 -10.30 -6.70 24.70
C VAL A 184 -9.24 -5.90 23.95
N LEU A 185 -8.01 -5.83 24.48
CA LEU A 185 -6.92 -5.14 23.80
C LEU A 185 -6.55 -5.81 22.47
N GLY A 186 -6.59 -7.15 22.42
CA GLY A 186 -6.39 -7.92 21.20
C GLY A 186 -7.48 -7.64 20.15
N THR A 187 -8.75 -7.59 20.58
CA THR A 187 -9.88 -7.28 19.71
C THR A 187 -9.82 -5.84 19.20
N LEU A 188 -9.46 -4.87 20.05
CA LEU A 188 -9.26 -3.47 19.67
C LEU A 188 -8.07 -3.32 18.70
N ALA A 189 -6.93 -3.95 18.98
CA ALA A 189 -5.78 -3.92 18.09
C ALA A 189 -6.11 -4.52 16.72
N ALA A 190 -6.85 -5.62 16.68
CA ALA A 190 -7.32 -6.21 15.43
C ALA A 190 -8.31 -5.32 14.68
N LEU A 191 -9.26 -4.67 15.37
CA LEU A 191 -10.16 -3.68 14.78
C LEU A 191 -9.40 -2.49 14.20
N VAL A 192 -8.37 -2.00 14.90
CA VAL A 192 -7.49 -0.93 14.40
C VAL A 192 -6.67 -1.40 13.20
N LEU A 193 -6.20 -2.65 13.18
CA LEU A 193 -5.50 -3.22 12.03
C LEU A 193 -6.42 -3.41 10.82
N VAL A 194 -7.66 -3.84 11.02
CA VAL A 194 -8.69 -3.90 9.98
C VAL A 194 -9.03 -2.50 9.48
N TRP A 195 -9.11 -1.51 10.38
CA TRP A 195 -9.40 -0.12 10.05
C TRP A 195 -8.23 0.60 9.36
N ARG A 196 -6.97 0.33 9.73
CA ARG A 196 -5.77 0.85 9.05
C ARG A 196 -5.44 0.08 7.77
N GLY A 197 -5.74 -1.22 7.74
CA GLY A 197 -5.62 -2.10 6.58
C GLY A 197 -6.65 -1.78 5.50
N ARG A 198 -7.70 -1.03 5.87
CA ARG A 198 -8.60 -0.35 4.94
C ARG A 198 -7.77 0.58 4.06
N SER A 199 -7.53 0.07 2.85
CA SER A 199 -6.69 0.65 1.83
C SER A 199 -7.02 2.11 1.56
N ARG A 200 -5.99 2.85 1.13
CA ARG A 200 -5.96 4.24 0.67
C ARG A 200 -6.83 4.52 -0.58
N GLY A 201 -8.06 4.00 -0.61
CA GLY A 201 -8.92 3.91 -1.80
C GLY A 201 -8.51 2.76 -2.72
N SER A 202 -9.48 2.20 -3.43
CA SER A 202 -9.20 1.52 -4.70
C SER A 202 -8.53 2.53 -5.63
N GLU A 203 -7.40 2.14 -6.22
CA GLU A 203 -6.66 2.98 -7.16
C GLU A 203 -7.05 2.56 -8.58
N TYR A 204 -7.71 3.47 -9.28
CA TYR A 204 -8.00 3.35 -10.71
C TYR A 204 -7.02 4.20 -11.51
N VAL A 205 -6.55 3.64 -12.61
CA VAL A 205 -5.70 4.30 -13.60
C VAL A 205 -6.32 4.05 -14.97
N GLY A 206 -6.83 5.09 -15.60
CA GLY A 206 -7.23 5.08 -17.00
C GLY A 206 -6.19 5.82 -17.84
N ILE A 207 -5.77 5.20 -18.93
CA ILE A 207 -4.79 5.77 -19.87
C ILE A 207 -5.53 6.37 -21.05
N TYR A 208 -5.25 7.64 -21.33
CA TYR A 208 -5.85 8.43 -22.39
C TYR A 208 -4.75 9.00 -23.28
N ARG A 209 -5.14 9.49 -24.46
CA ARG A 209 -4.20 10.13 -25.39
C ARG A 209 -3.47 11.31 -24.75
N GLU A 210 -4.19 12.14 -24.01
CA GLU A 210 -3.66 13.39 -23.44
C GLU A 210 -2.95 13.20 -22.09
N GLY A 211 -3.17 12.07 -21.42
CA GLY A 211 -2.64 11.83 -20.08
C GLY A 211 -3.22 10.62 -19.39
N VAL A 212 -3.22 10.66 -18.07
CA VAL A 212 -3.71 9.60 -17.20
C VAL A 212 -4.81 10.15 -16.30
N ARG A 213 -5.94 9.45 -16.26
CA ARG A 213 -7.00 9.68 -15.27
C ARG A 213 -6.77 8.77 -14.08
N LEU A 214 -6.56 9.36 -12.91
CA LEU A 214 -6.39 8.64 -11.66
C LEU A 214 -7.65 8.81 -10.82
N ALA A 215 -8.20 7.71 -10.30
CA ALA A 215 -9.18 7.78 -9.22
C ALA A 215 -8.56 7.19 -7.94
N ARG A 216 -8.44 8.04 -6.92
CA ARG A 216 -7.81 7.69 -5.63
C ARG A 216 -8.56 8.39 -4.50
N ARG A 217 -8.81 7.67 -3.40
CA ARG A 217 -9.46 8.20 -2.18
C ARG A 217 -10.78 8.96 -2.42
N GLY A 218 -11.56 8.61 -3.43
CA GLY A 218 -12.83 9.31 -3.70
C GLY A 218 -12.69 10.56 -4.57
N GLN A 219 -11.54 10.81 -5.20
CA GLN A 219 -11.35 11.91 -6.17
C GLN A 219 -10.87 11.35 -7.50
N VAL A 220 -11.43 11.89 -8.61
CA VAL A 220 -10.91 11.70 -9.97
C VAL A 220 -10.06 12.91 -10.32
N ARG A 221 -8.89 12.66 -10.90
CA ARG A 221 -8.00 13.70 -11.40
C ARG A 221 -7.42 13.28 -12.74
N ASP A 222 -7.45 14.21 -13.69
CA ASP A 222 -6.72 14.08 -14.96
C ASP A 222 -5.33 14.69 -14.80
N VAL A 223 -4.31 13.92 -15.20
CA VAL A 223 -2.90 14.26 -15.07
C VAL A 223 -2.26 14.19 -16.45
N PRO A 224 -1.69 15.30 -16.96
CA PRO A 224 -1.01 15.28 -18.25
C PRO A 224 0.26 14.42 -18.18
N TRP A 225 0.67 13.81 -19.28
CA TRP A 225 1.86 12.93 -19.33
C TRP A 225 3.15 13.60 -18.83
N LEU A 226 3.29 14.92 -18.98
CA LEU A 226 4.43 15.68 -18.47
C LEU A 226 4.50 15.74 -16.94
N ALA A 227 3.38 15.54 -16.25
CA ALA A 227 3.30 15.49 -14.79
C ALA A 227 3.38 14.05 -14.24
N VAL A 228 3.76 13.08 -15.08
CA VAL A 228 3.83 11.66 -14.74
C VAL A 228 5.28 11.17 -14.74
N HIS A 229 5.62 10.43 -13.68
CA HIS A 229 6.85 9.67 -13.55
C HIS A 229 6.57 8.18 -13.66
N HIS A 230 7.25 7.53 -14.60
CA HIS A 230 7.23 6.08 -14.76
C HIS A 230 8.52 5.47 -14.20
N PHE A 231 8.40 4.52 -13.29
CA PHE A 231 9.50 3.76 -12.72
C PHE A 231 9.46 2.34 -13.27
N PRO A 232 10.54 1.86 -13.94
CA PRO A 232 10.64 0.46 -14.29
C PRO A 232 10.62 -0.37 -13.01
N GLY A 233 9.85 -1.45 -12.97
CA GLY A 233 9.90 -2.39 -11.85
C GLY A 233 11.09 -3.33 -11.97
N SER A 234 11.28 -4.15 -10.95
CA SER A 234 12.34 -5.17 -10.92
C SER A 234 12.08 -6.33 -11.90
N SER A 235 10.86 -6.43 -12.45
CA SER A 235 10.50 -7.40 -13.49
C SER A 235 9.85 -6.67 -14.66
N ALA A 236 9.97 -7.22 -15.87
CA ALA A 236 9.30 -6.70 -17.07
C ALA A 236 7.76 -6.62 -16.94
N THR A 237 7.20 -7.33 -15.95
CA THR A 237 5.75 -7.42 -15.69
C THR A 237 5.26 -6.44 -14.64
N THR A 238 6.14 -5.70 -13.97
CA THR A 238 5.75 -4.74 -12.94
C THR A 238 6.36 -3.38 -13.26
N SER A 239 5.55 -2.33 -13.20
CA SER A 239 6.05 -0.95 -13.22
C SER A 239 5.30 -0.12 -12.20
N ARG A 240 5.82 1.07 -11.90
CA ARG A 240 5.19 1.99 -10.97
C ARG A 240 5.01 3.34 -11.63
N LEU A 241 3.87 3.97 -11.37
CA LEU A 241 3.54 5.30 -11.84
C LEU A 241 3.41 6.24 -10.63
N ALA A 242 4.01 7.42 -10.70
CA ALA A 242 3.85 8.47 -9.72
C ALA A 242 3.50 9.79 -10.40
N VAL A 243 2.80 10.66 -9.68
CA VAL A 243 2.49 12.02 -10.13
C VAL A 243 3.45 12.99 -9.44
N ILE A 244 3.99 13.93 -10.21
CA ILE A 244 4.90 14.96 -9.68
C ILE A 244 4.19 15.74 -8.56
N GLY A 245 4.84 15.85 -7.41
CA GLY A 245 4.30 16.56 -6.25
C GLY A 245 3.31 15.76 -5.39
N GLU A 246 3.01 14.51 -5.72
CA GLU A 246 2.15 13.64 -4.91
C GLU A 246 2.90 12.54 -4.17
N THR A 247 2.38 12.17 -2.99
CA THR A 247 2.94 11.05 -2.22
C THR A 247 2.29 9.72 -2.61
N GLY A 248 3.13 8.83 -3.16
CA GLY A 248 2.79 7.45 -3.44
C GLY A 248 2.89 7.07 -4.91
N THR A 249 2.90 5.76 -5.16
CA THR A 249 3.05 5.19 -6.50
C THR A 249 1.93 4.20 -6.75
N VAL A 250 1.40 4.17 -7.95
CA VAL A 250 0.48 3.13 -8.41
C VAL A 250 1.28 2.02 -9.08
N SER A 251 1.09 0.78 -8.64
CA SER A 251 1.70 -0.37 -9.29
C SER A 251 0.87 -0.76 -10.52
N LEU A 252 1.54 -0.87 -11.67
CA LEU A 252 0.98 -1.32 -12.94
C LEU A 252 1.49 -2.73 -13.23
N GLY A 253 0.62 -3.59 -13.75
CA GLY A 253 0.96 -4.95 -14.14
C GLY A 253 0.93 -5.15 -15.66
N GLY A 254 1.80 -6.03 -16.17
CA GLY A 254 1.74 -6.56 -17.53
C GLY A 254 1.88 -5.51 -18.64
N ALA A 255 1.07 -5.66 -19.70
CA ALA A 255 1.10 -4.83 -20.92
C ALA A 255 0.84 -3.33 -20.64
N THR A 256 -0.03 -3.01 -19.68
CA THR A 256 -0.35 -1.63 -19.29
C THR A 256 0.87 -0.86 -18.80
N GLY A 257 1.82 -1.55 -18.15
CA GLY A 257 3.07 -0.94 -17.71
C GLY A 257 3.97 -0.52 -18.86
N GLY A 258 4.05 -1.34 -19.92
CA GLY A 258 4.85 -1.06 -21.11
C GLY A 258 4.33 0.14 -21.87
N GLU A 259 3.02 0.21 -22.10
CA GLU A 259 2.39 1.28 -22.89
C GLU A 259 2.42 2.64 -22.20
N VAL A 260 2.23 2.66 -20.87
CA VAL A 260 2.49 3.86 -20.05
C VAL A 260 3.94 4.30 -20.21
N GLY A 261 4.89 3.36 -20.18
CA GLY A 261 6.29 3.63 -20.46
C GLY A 261 6.51 4.30 -21.82
N VAL A 262 5.85 3.82 -22.88
CA VAL A 262 5.93 4.39 -24.23
C VAL A 262 5.37 5.81 -24.27
N ALA A 263 4.15 6.02 -23.75
CA ALA A 263 3.48 7.31 -23.80
C ALA A 263 4.24 8.39 -23.01
N VAL A 264 4.73 8.04 -21.82
CA VAL A 264 5.59 8.91 -21.02
C VAL A 264 6.89 9.21 -21.77
N TRP A 265 7.53 8.19 -22.34
CA TRP A 265 8.76 8.37 -23.10
C TRP A 265 8.57 9.31 -24.30
N GLN A 266 7.55 9.12 -25.13
CA GLN A 266 7.27 9.97 -26.30
C GLN A 266 7.00 11.42 -25.89
N THR A 267 6.20 11.64 -24.85
CA THR A 267 5.81 13.00 -24.43
C THR A 267 6.98 13.75 -23.78
N TRP A 268 7.76 13.07 -22.95
CA TRP A 268 8.92 13.69 -22.31
C TRP A 268 10.06 13.94 -23.30
N THR A 269 10.39 12.98 -24.17
CA THR A 269 11.50 13.15 -25.13
C THR A 269 11.24 14.26 -26.15
N SER A 270 9.99 14.40 -26.61
CA SER A 270 9.60 15.47 -27.55
C SER A 270 9.73 16.89 -26.98
N THR A 271 9.69 17.04 -25.66
CA THR A 271 9.80 18.35 -24.99
C THR A 271 11.14 18.55 -24.26
N ALA A 272 11.86 17.48 -23.93
CA ALA A 272 13.07 17.52 -23.11
C ALA A 272 14.16 18.45 -23.67
N LEU A 273 14.44 18.37 -24.96
CA LEU A 273 15.49 19.19 -25.59
C LEU A 273 15.14 20.68 -25.58
N ALA A 274 13.88 21.03 -25.86
CA ALA A 274 13.42 22.41 -25.83
C ALA A 274 13.49 23.00 -24.42
N ARG A 275 13.12 22.21 -23.40
CA ARG A 275 13.21 22.61 -21.98
C ARG A 275 14.66 22.84 -21.54
N LEU A 276 15.57 21.93 -21.91
CA LEU A 276 17.00 22.12 -21.62
C LEU A 276 17.58 23.33 -22.34
N ALA A 277 17.18 23.59 -23.59
CA ALA A 277 17.59 24.77 -24.34
C ALA A 277 17.07 26.08 -23.71
N ALA A 278 15.90 26.03 -23.08
CA ALA A 278 15.35 27.14 -22.29
C ALA A 278 16.04 27.32 -20.91
N GLY A 279 17.03 26.49 -20.58
CA GLY A 279 17.75 26.54 -19.30
C GLY A 279 17.02 25.84 -18.14
N GLU A 280 15.94 25.11 -18.41
CA GLU A 280 15.27 24.33 -17.39
C GLU A 280 16.10 23.10 -16.99
N ARG A 281 15.90 22.64 -15.76
CA ARG A 281 16.51 21.41 -15.24
C ARG A 281 15.51 20.26 -15.41
N LEU A 282 15.96 19.14 -15.94
CA LEU A 282 15.15 17.93 -16.01
C LEU A 282 15.44 17.06 -14.79
N ASP A 283 14.44 16.93 -13.93
CA ASP A 283 14.53 16.20 -12.67
C ASP A 283 14.10 14.73 -12.84
N PHE A 284 15.04 13.83 -12.55
CA PHE A 284 14.86 12.38 -12.48
C PHE A 284 15.18 11.88 -11.07
N GLY A 285 14.76 12.63 -10.04
CA GLY A 285 14.95 12.36 -8.63
C GLY A 285 16.42 12.51 -8.21
N PRO A 286 17.12 11.41 -7.87
CA PRO A 286 18.54 11.47 -7.53
C PRO A 286 19.45 11.87 -8.70
N LEU A 287 18.94 11.91 -9.93
CA LEU A 287 19.65 12.37 -11.12
C LEU A 287 18.96 13.63 -11.66
N VAL A 288 19.71 14.73 -11.79
CA VAL A 288 19.18 15.96 -12.37
C VAL A 288 20.03 16.36 -13.56
N LEU A 289 19.40 16.42 -14.74
CA LEU A 289 20.07 16.84 -15.95
C LEU A 289 19.91 18.35 -16.12
N THR A 290 21.04 19.03 -16.21
CA THR A 290 21.16 20.43 -16.61
C THR A 290 21.81 20.48 -17.99
N GLY A 291 21.61 21.54 -18.77
CA GLY A 291 22.01 21.57 -20.18
C GLY A 291 23.47 21.18 -20.48
N GLN A 292 24.39 21.26 -19.51
CA GLN A 292 25.79 20.86 -19.66
C GLN A 292 26.30 19.81 -18.65
N GLU A 293 25.55 19.55 -17.58
CA GLU A 293 26.00 18.72 -16.46
C GLU A 293 24.90 17.77 -16.00
N LEU A 294 25.28 16.56 -15.59
CA LEU A 294 24.44 15.62 -14.88
C LEU A 294 24.78 15.69 -13.39
N LEU A 295 23.82 16.08 -12.56
CA LEU A 295 23.95 16.03 -11.12
C LEU A 295 23.57 14.62 -10.63
N VAL A 296 24.47 13.98 -9.90
CA VAL A 296 24.30 12.64 -9.31
C VAL A 296 24.32 12.78 -7.79
N GLY A 297 23.16 12.69 -7.14
CA GLY A 297 23.08 12.87 -5.68
C GLY A 297 23.57 14.24 -5.17
N GLY A 298 23.64 15.25 -6.05
CA GLY A 298 24.16 16.59 -5.76
C GLY A 298 25.57 16.86 -6.30
N GLU A 299 26.30 15.84 -6.75
CA GLU A 299 27.63 16.00 -7.37
C GLU A 299 27.50 16.22 -8.88
N ALA A 300 28.15 17.26 -9.41
CA ALA A 300 28.05 17.63 -10.82
C ALA A 300 29.09 16.89 -11.67
N VAL A 301 28.63 16.27 -12.76
CA VAL A 301 29.47 15.63 -13.77
C VAL A 301 29.23 16.32 -15.10
N ALA A 302 30.30 16.85 -15.70
CA ALA A 302 30.21 17.42 -17.04
C ALA A 302 29.77 16.35 -18.05
N LEU A 303 28.81 16.66 -18.92
CA LEU A 303 28.31 15.70 -19.93
C LEU A 303 29.41 15.19 -20.88
N LEU A 304 30.49 15.96 -21.06
CA LEU A 304 31.65 15.56 -21.85
C LEU A 304 32.54 14.54 -21.14
N GLU A 305 32.49 14.48 -19.81
CA GLU A 305 33.25 13.53 -18.99
C GLU A 305 32.44 12.27 -18.71
N LEU A 306 31.12 12.30 -18.95
CA LEU A 306 30.24 11.16 -18.77
C LEU A 306 30.65 10.01 -19.72
N GLY A 307 30.92 8.84 -19.14
CA GLY A 307 31.30 7.62 -19.84
C GLY A 307 30.09 6.74 -20.11
N SER A 308 29.52 6.15 -19.06
CA SER A 308 28.34 5.29 -19.17
C SER A 308 27.44 5.32 -17.93
N LEU A 309 26.16 5.03 -18.16
CA LEU A 309 25.16 4.69 -17.15
C LEU A 309 24.76 3.23 -17.35
N HIS A 310 25.06 2.37 -16.39
CA HIS A 310 24.72 0.95 -16.49
C HIS A 310 24.21 0.39 -15.16
N PRO A 311 23.23 -0.53 -15.20
CA PRO A 311 22.71 -1.16 -14.00
C PRO A 311 23.74 -2.16 -13.45
N VAL A 312 24.06 -2.04 -12.17
CA VAL A 312 24.92 -2.95 -11.42
C VAL A 312 24.09 -3.63 -10.35
N THR A 313 24.18 -4.97 -10.30
CA THR A 313 23.51 -5.76 -9.27
C THR A 313 24.55 -6.29 -8.30
N ARG A 314 24.52 -5.81 -7.06
CA ARG A 314 25.35 -6.36 -5.96
C ARG A 314 24.52 -7.37 -5.16
N ARG A 315 25.18 -8.41 -4.66
CA ARG A 315 24.51 -9.55 -3.99
C ARG A 315 23.76 -9.03 -2.75
N LYS A 316 22.42 -9.20 -2.71
CA LYS A 316 21.50 -8.73 -1.66
C LYS A 316 21.20 -7.22 -1.63
N GLU A 317 21.62 -6.46 -2.63
CA GLU A 317 21.33 -5.03 -2.75
C GLU A 317 20.30 -4.77 -3.86
N PRO A 318 19.53 -3.66 -3.79
CA PRO A 318 18.70 -3.24 -4.90
C PRO A 318 19.59 -2.92 -6.12
N VAL A 319 19.05 -3.13 -7.32
CA VAL A 319 19.75 -2.77 -8.56
C VAL A 319 20.09 -1.28 -8.52
N ALA A 320 21.38 -0.96 -8.59
CA ALA A 320 21.88 0.39 -8.64
C ALA A 320 22.22 0.76 -10.09
N LEU A 321 22.08 2.03 -10.44
CA LEU A 321 22.59 2.63 -11.65
C LEU A 321 23.94 3.26 -11.31
N GLN A 322 25.00 2.72 -11.87
CA GLN A 322 26.34 3.23 -11.68
C GLN A 322 26.64 4.28 -12.75
N VAL A 323 27.06 5.47 -12.32
CA VAL A 323 27.50 6.55 -13.19
C VAL A 323 29.02 6.55 -13.26
N THR A 324 29.55 6.34 -14.46
CA THR A 324 30.99 6.31 -14.70
C THR A 324 31.42 7.43 -15.63
N THR A 325 32.61 7.97 -15.38
CA THR A 325 33.28 8.89 -16.29
C THR A 325 33.95 8.13 -17.45
N ARG A 326 34.41 8.84 -18.47
CA ARG A 326 35.15 8.28 -19.61
C ARG A 326 36.47 7.61 -19.21
N THR A 327 37.07 8.01 -18.10
CA THR A 327 38.29 7.39 -17.56
C THR A 327 38.00 6.11 -16.78
N GLY A 328 36.72 5.74 -16.62
CA GLY A 328 36.27 4.59 -15.84
C GLY A 328 36.12 4.88 -14.34
N ALA A 329 36.36 6.12 -13.88
CA ALA A 329 36.12 6.48 -12.49
C ALA A 329 34.61 6.50 -12.18
N VAL A 330 34.21 5.88 -11.08
CA VAL A 330 32.84 5.86 -10.59
C VAL A 330 32.56 7.19 -9.89
N VAL A 331 31.56 7.92 -10.38
CA VAL A 331 31.10 9.17 -9.74
C VAL A 331 30.14 8.83 -8.61
N GLY A 332 29.19 7.94 -8.86
CA GLY A 332 28.20 7.57 -7.85
C GLY A 332 27.30 6.42 -8.26
N ASP A 333 26.68 5.83 -7.26
CA ASP A 333 25.70 4.75 -7.39
C ASP A 333 24.32 5.27 -6.96
N VAL A 334 23.32 5.12 -7.83
CA VAL A 334 21.94 5.59 -7.58
C VAL A 334 20.98 4.41 -7.62
N VAL A 335 20.04 4.30 -6.67
CA VAL A 335 19.08 3.19 -6.70
C VAL A 335 18.15 3.32 -7.92
N LEU A 336 18.18 2.34 -8.83
CA LEU A 336 17.43 2.37 -10.10
C LEU A 336 15.93 2.57 -9.87
N ALA A 337 15.40 1.94 -8.82
CA ALA A 337 14.01 2.02 -8.42
C ALA A 337 13.54 3.44 -7.97
N GLN A 338 14.48 4.38 -7.82
CA GLN A 338 14.24 5.79 -7.48
C GLN A 338 14.43 6.73 -8.67
N VAL A 339 14.90 6.25 -9.82
CA VAL A 339 15.09 7.05 -11.04
C VAL A 339 13.83 6.91 -11.91
N PRO A 340 12.94 7.91 -11.95
CA PRO A 340 11.82 7.91 -12.88
C PRO A 340 12.32 8.14 -14.31
N ASN A 341 11.50 7.74 -15.29
CA ASN A 341 11.66 8.06 -16.70
C ASN A 341 13.07 7.72 -17.25
N LEU A 342 13.71 6.65 -16.75
CA LEU A 342 15.08 6.27 -17.12
C LEU A 342 15.33 6.21 -18.63
N ALA A 343 14.36 5.67 -19.40
CA ALA A 343 14.45 5.62 -20.86
C ALA A 343 14.52 7.02 -21.51
N VAL A 344 13.85 8.02 -20.93
CA VAL A 344 13.93 9.42 -21.36
C VAL A 344 15.32 9.96 -21.09
N LEU A 345 15.85 9.75 -19.87
CA LEU A 345 17.18 10.19 -19.48
C LEU A 345 18.24 9.64 -20.45
N ASP A 346 18.21 8.32 -20.71
CA ASP A 346 19.16 7.65 -21.60
C ASP A 346 19.08 8.19 -23.04
N THR A 347 17.87 8.42 -23.54
CA THR A 347 17.64 8.99 -24.88
C THR A 347 18.20 10.41 -24.99
N VAL A 348 17.90 11.27 -24.01
CA VAL A 348 18.32 12.68 -24.01
C VAL A 348 19.85 12.79 -23.84
N LEU A 349 20.45 11.99 -22.95
CA LEU A 349 21.89 11.94 -22.78
C LEU A 349 22.60 11.45 -24.04
N GLY A 350 22.10 10.38 -24.67
CA GLY A 350 22.61 9.89 -25.93
C GLY A 350 22.61 10.96 -27.02
N TRP A 351 21.53 11.75 -27.11
CA TRP A 351 21.45 12.86 -28.06
C TRP A 351 22.45 13.99 -27.74
N LEU A 352 22.50 14.46 -26.49
CA LEU A 352 23.38 15.54 -26.06
C LEU A 352 24.86 15.18 -26.22
N VAL A 353 25.24 13.97 -25.84
CA VAL A 353 26.63 13.51 -25.97
C VAL A 353 26.98 13.33 -27.46
N LYS A 354 26.09 12.73 -28.27
CA LYS A 354 26.33 12.57 -29.71
C LYS A 354 26.56 13.92 -30.40
N VAL A 355 25.68 14.90 -30.19
CA VAL A 355 25.79 16.24 -30.79
C VAL A 355 27.11 16.92 -30.41
N ARG A 356 27.57 16.77 -29.16
CA ARG A 356 28.82 17.38 -28.70
C ARG A 356 30.08 16.62 -29.13
N VAL A 357 30.02 15.29 -29.22
CA VAL A 357 31.16 14.43 -29.60
C VAL A 357 31.42 14.48 -31.10
N THR A 358 30.39 14.67 -31.94
CA THR A 358 30.58 14.86 -33.38
C THR A 358 31.38 16.11 -33.75
N GLY A 359 31.63 17.02 -32.81
CA GLY A 359 32.57 18.13 -32.99
C GLY A 359 34.02 17.88 -32.56
N VAL A 360 34.32 16.78 -31.84
CA VAL A 360 35.60 16.61 -31.10
C VAL A 360 36.25 15.22 -31.29
N GLY A 361 35.67 14.30 -32.07
CA GLY A 361 36.33 13.01 -32.38
C GLY A 361 36.50 12.05 -31.19
N GLY A 362 35.60 12.12 -30.20
CA GLY A 362 35.65 11.32 -28.98
C GLY A 362 34.95 9.96 -29.03
N VAL A 363 35.27 9.10 -28.05
CA VAL A 363 34.68 7.77 -27.83
C VAL A 363 33.15 7.88 -27.66
N PRO A 364 32.34 7.03 -28.33
CA PRO A 364 30.88 7.08 -28.25
C PRO A 364 30.36 6.72 -26.86
N TYR A 365 29.30 7.41 -26.42
CA TYR A 365 28.51 7.01 -25.27
C TYR A 365 27.92 5.61 -25.50
N THR A 366 28.30 4.65 -24.66
CA THR A 366 27.74 3.30 -24.65
C THR A 366 26.59 3.27 -23.65
N GLY A 367 25.39 3.65 -24.10
CA GLY A 367 24.17 3.53 -23.31
C GLY A 367 23.98 2.09 -22.83
N GLY A 368 23.91 1.89 -21.52
CA GLY A 368 24.09 0.59 -20.87
C GLY A 368 22.81 -0.05 -20.35
N SER A 369 21.62 0.38 -20.75
CA SER A 369 20.39 -0.28 -20.31
C SER A 369 19.85 -1.19 -21.41
N SER A 370 19.79 -2.50 -21.15
CA SER A 370 18.99 -3.44 -21.96
C SER A 370 17.49 -3.12 -21.93
N THR A 371 17.10 -2.06 -21.20
CA THR A 371 15.79 -1.42 -21.16
C THR A 371 15.68 -0.18 -22.08
N GLY A 372 16.75 0.22 -22.77
CA GLY A 372 16.80 1.40 -23.65
C GLY A 372 16.25 1.15 -25.05
N VAL A 373 15.82 -0.08 -25.34
CA VAL A 373 14.91 -0.36 -26.46
C VAL A 373 13.57 0.31 -26.11
N PRO A 374 12.90 1.02 -27.04
CA PRO A 374 11.51 1.43 -26.82
C PRO A 374 10.75 0.22 -26.24
N PRO A 375 9.90 0.37 -25.22
CA PRO A 375 9.17 -0.76 -24.64
C PRO A 375 8.57 -1.57 -25.80
N THR A 376 9.00 -2.82 -25.93
CA THR A 376 8.86 -3.63 -27.14
C THR A 376 7.46 -3.52 -27.75
N GLY A 377 7.36 -3.06 -29.00
CA GLY A 377 6.09 -3.05 -29.73
C GLY A 377 5.91 -2.09 -30.92
N VAL A 378 6.81 -1.13 -31.18
CA VAL A 378 6.64 -0.18 -32.29
C VAL A 378 7.61 -0.50 -33.42
N PRO A 379 7.16 -0.99 -34.60
CA PRO A 379 8.00 -1.02 -35.79
C PRO A 379 8.36 0.42 -36.17
N PRO A 380 9.59 0.70 -36.63
CA PRO A 380 9.96 2.05 -37.06
C PRO A 380 9.01 2.47 -38.18
N THR A 381 8.19 3.49 -37.94
CA THR A 381 7.52 4.21 -39.02
C THR A 381 8.62 4.80 -39.88
N ARG A 382 8.73 4.26 -41.09
CA ARG A 382 9.53 4.79 -42.19
C ARG A 382 9.16 6.26 -42.34
N ALA A 383 10.10 7.15 -42.09
CA ALA A 383 9.92 8.55 -42.45
C ALA A 383 9.86 8.64 -43.98
N GLU A 384 8.80 9.26 -44.49
CA GLU A 384 8.76 9.85 -45.85
C GLU A 384 9.34 11.26 -45.80
#